data_AF-A0A498KWM0-F1
#
_entry.id   AF-A0A498KWM0-F1
#
_cell.length_a   1.000
_cell.length_b   1.000
_cell.length_c   1.000
_cell.angle_alpha   90.00
_cell.angle_beta   90.00
_cell.angle_gamma   90.00
#
_symmetry.space_group_name_H-M   'P 1'
#
loop_
_entity.id
_entity.type
_entity.pdbx_description
1 polymer ?
#
loop_
_entity_poly.entity_id
_entity_poly.type
_entity_poly.pdbx_seq_one_letter_code
_entity_poly.pdbx_strand_id
1 'polypeptide(L)'
;MPGTAHPLEPLDAARDRLRVRRRRLVDERDAFDQLCRRVETLPTAEAVDVPDAVLAVTTRTGRGPSALRTAYDETVLTVPHADDGSVPAFDDLLSRSTRAELRWAARLTPALRSAVLDDATAAHERRVDRIGAIDAELATLDRIESVARDLLAVESSADAATDDEARLASLDRRCRRHAARRRATLANRADADAPALPPDFYVDLDVEDPVLSVLDAVRDLLPRVTDRSD
;
A
#
# COMPACT_ATOMS: atom_id res chain seq x y z
N MET A 1 -35.71 6.06 9.83
CA MET A 1 -35.54 5.19 8.65
C MET A 1 -34.05 5.11 8.36
N PRO A 2 -33.34 4.08 8.85
CA PRO A 2 -31.97 3.89 8.42
C PRO A 2 -32.04 3.57 6.93
N GLY A 3 -31.41 4.41 6.10
CA GLY A 3 -31.24 4.09 4.69
C GLY A 3 -30.58 2.72 4.62
N THR A 4 -31.18 1.76 3.92
CA THR A 4 -30.56 0.47 3.67
C THR A 4 -29.31 0.73 2.84
N ALA A 5 -28.17 0.83 3.52
CA ALA A 5 -26.85 0.90 2.90
C ALA A 5 -26.78 -0.20 1.84
N HIS A 6 -26.36 0.18 0.64
CA HIS A 6 -26.29 -0.77 -0.46
C HIS A 6 -25.30 -1.88 -0.05
N PRO A 7 -25.61 -3.18 -0.23
CA PRO A 7 -24.77 -4.26 0.28
C PRO A 7 -23.33 -4.27 -0.27
N LEU A 8 -23.05 -3.50 -1.33
CA LEU A 8 -21.72 -3.31 -1.91
C LEU A 8 -20.98 -2.05 -1.44
N GLU A 9 -21.64 -1.14 -0.72
CA GLU A 9 -21.08 0.14 -0.27
C GLU A 9 -19.72 -0.02 0.47
N PRO A 10 -19.52 -1.04 1.32
CA PRO A 10 -18.20 -1.26 1.93
C PRO A 10 -17.08 -1.57 0.92
N LEU A 11 -17.38 -2.26 -0.20
CA LEU A 11 -16.37 -2.54 -1.24
C LEU A 11 -16.02 -1.28 -2.03
N ASP A 12 -17.00 -0.43 -2.30
CA ASP A 12 -16.76 0.84 -3.00
C ASP A 12 -15.91 1.79 -2.16
N ALA A 13 -16.25 1.95 -0.88
CA ALA A 13 -15.45 2.74 0.06
C ALA A 13 -14.01 2.21 0.20
N ALA A 14 -13.85 0.89 0.30
CA ALA A 14 -12.54 0.25 0.34
C ALA A 14 -11.74 0.49 -0.94
N ARG A 15 -12.38 0.37 -2.11
CA ARG A 15 -11.75 0.57 -3.41
C ARG A 15 -11.26 2.00 -3.60
N ASP A 16 -12.08 2.98 -3.23
CA ASP A 16 -11.71 4.39 -3.37
C ASP A 16 -10.54 4.75 -2.46
N ARG A 17 -10.55 4.25 -1.22
CA ARG A 17 -9.42 4.40 -0.29
C ARG A 17 -8.14 3.76 -0.85
N LEU A 18 -8.22 2.52 -1.33
CA LEU A 18 -7.07 1.82 -1.91
C LEU A 18 -6.52 2.53 -3.16
N ARG A 19 -7.38 3.09 -4.01
CA ARG A 19 -6.96 3.86 -5.19
C ARG A 19 -6.22 5.12 -4.81
N VAL A 20 -6.69 5.85 -3.80
CA VAL A 20 -5.99 7.05 -3.29
C VAL A 20 -4.62 6.65 -2.74
N ARG A 21 -4.57 5.64 -1.86
CA ARG A 21 -3.31 5.19 -1.25
C ARG A 21 -2.33 4.66 -2.29
N ARG A 22 -2.81 3.93 -3.29
CA ARG A 22 -2.01 3.46 -4.43
C ARG A 22 -1.37 4.61 -5.19
N ARG A 23 -2.14 5.66 -5.52
CA ARG A 23 -1.62 6.84 -6.23
C ARG A 23 -0.49 7.49 -5.44
N ARG A 24 -0.71 7.72 -4.14
CA ARG A 24 0.33 8.29 -3.26
C ARG A 24 1.57 7.40 -3.17
N LEU A 25 1.42 6.07 -3.09
CA LEU A 25 2.57 5.16 -3.12
C LEU A 25 3.34 5.17 -4.44
N VAL A 26 2.65 5.38 -5.57
CA VAL A 26 3.30 5.56 -6.87
C VAL A 26 4.11 6.85 -6.87
N ASP A 27 3.54 7.95 -6.39
CA ASP A 27 4.24 9.23 -6.26
C ASP A 27 5.48 9.09 -5.35
N GLU A 28 5.34 8.41 -4.21
CA GLU A 28 6.47 8.12 -3.32
C GLU A 28 7.53 7.23 -3.98
N ARG A 29 7.14 6.15 -4.66
CA ARG A 29 8.07 5.26 -5.36
C ARG A 29 8.93 6.06 -6.33
N ASP A 30 8.31 6.94 -7.10
CA ASP A 30 8.98 7.77 -8.09
C ASP A 30 9.89 8.82 -7.42
N ALA A 31 9.47 9.40 -6.28
CA ALA A 31 10.31 10.26 -5.47
C ALA A 31 11.55 9.54 -4.91
N PHE A 32 11.41 8.28 -4.49
CA PHE A 32 12.54 7.46 -4.04
C PHE A 32 13.49 7.06 -5.18
N ASP A 33 12.96 6.76 -6.37
CA ASP A 33 13.79 6.55 -7.57
C ASP A 33 14.59 7.83 -7.92
N GLN A 34 13.95 9.00 -7.84
CA GLN A 34 14.62 10.28 -8.00
C GLN A 34 15.69 10.53 -6.93
N LEU A 35 15.39 10.21 -5.67
CA LEU A 35 16.35 10.30 -4.56
C LEU A 35 17.57 9.43 -4.84
N CYS A 36 17.39 8.17 -5.24
CA CYS A 36 18.49 7.25 -5.56
C CYS A 36 19.41 7.85 -6.62
N ARG A 37 18.84 8.33 -7.74
CA ARG A 37 19.60 9.00 -8.81
C ARG A 37 20.35 10.23 -8.30
N ARG A 38 19.72 11.02 -7.42
CA ARG A 38 20.33 12.23 -6.88
C ARG A 38 21.48 11.91 -5.93
N VAL A 39 21.32 10.94 -5.03
CA VAL A 39 22.35 10.47 -4.11
C VAL A 39 23.56 9.93 -4.87
N GLU A 40 23.35 9.17 -5.95
CA GLU A 40 24.40 8.62 -6.79
C GLU A 40 25.30 9.71 -7.40
N THR A 41 24.72 10.86 -7.76
CA THR A 41 25.46 12.01 -8.32
C THR A 41 26.18 12.87 -7.29
N LEU A 42 25.96 12.66 -5.99
CA LEU A 42 26.58 13.49 -4.95
C LEU A 42 28.10 13.27 -4.90
N PRO A 43 28.89 14.37 -4.82
CA PRO A 43 30.34 14.28 -4.76
C PRO A 43 30.79 13.70 -3.41
N THR A 44 31.78 12.82 -3.46
CA THR A 44 32.39 12.20 -2.27
C THR A 44 33.77 12.79 -1.99
N ALA A 45 34.25 12.67 -0.75
CA ALA A 45 35.49 13.30 -0.29
C ALA A 45 36.76 12.81 -0.99
N GLU A 46 36.74 11.63 -1.59
CA GLU A 46 37.87 11.08 -2.36
C GLU A 46 37.90 11.57 -3.82
N ALA A 47 36.82 12.22 -4.30
CA ALA A 47 36.63 12.51 -5.72
C ALA A 47 37.31 13.82 -6.20
N VAL A 48 38.11 14.52 -5.39
CA VAL A 48 38.65 15.83 -5.77
C VAL A 48 40.12 16.01 -5.39
N ASP A 49 41.00 15.80 -6.36
CA ASP A 49 42.41 16.24 -6.35
C ASP A 49 42.50 17.59 -7.09
N VAL A 50 42.07 18.67 -6.43
CA VAL A 50 42.07 20.04 -7.00
C VAL A 50 42.73 21.00 -6.00
N PRO A 51 43.57 21.95 -6.44
CA PRO A 51 44.31 22.85 -5.56
C PRO A 51 43.40 23.67 -4.63
N ASP A 52 43.83 23.73 -3.37
CA ASP A 52 43.11 24.12 -2.14
C ASP A 52 42.41 25.50 -2.17
N ALA A 53 42.91 26.44 -2.98
CA ALA A 53 42.47 27.83 -2.94
C ALA A 53 41.14 28.11 -3.67
N VAL A 54 40.77 27.32 -4.67
CA VAL A 54 39.52 27.50 -5.45
C VAL A 54 38.35 26.71 -4.82
N LEU A 55 38.68 25.64 -4.08
CA LEU A 55 37.71 24.84 -3.33
C LEU A 55 37.20 25.58 -2.08
N ALA A 56 38.03 26.34 -1.37
CA ALA A 56 37.63 26.95 -0.10
C ALA A 56 36.41 27.91 -0.20
N VAL A 57 36.17 28.52 -1.36
CA VAL A 57 35.05 29.46 -1.61
C VAL A 57 33.79 28.74 -2.15
N THR A 58 33.93 27.58 -2.79
CA THR A 58 32.80 26.81 -3.36
C THR A 58 32.39 25.60 -2.51
N THR A 59 33.23 25.14 -1.59
CA THR A 59 32.97 23.93 -0.76
C THR A 59 32.33 24.19 0.59
N ARG A 60 32.30 25.44 1.05
CA ARG A 60 31.75 25.79 2.36
C ARG A 60 30.21 25.66 2.43
N THR A 61 29.55 25.41 1.29
CA THR A 61 28.08 25.37 1.20
C THR A 61 27.45 24.05 0.75
N GLY A 62 28.18 22.94 0.54
CA GLY A 62 27.50 21.72 0.02
C GLY A 62 28.26 20.40 -0.08
N ARG A 63 29.08 20.00 0.91
CA ARG A 63 29.89 18.75 0.80
C ARG A 63 29.89 17.87 2.06
N GLY A 64 28.74 17.71 2.70
CA GLY A 64 28.59 16.82 3.86
C GLY A 64 27.23 16.13 3.89
N PRO A 65 26.91 15.40 4.98
CA PRO A 65 25.61 14.79 5.23
C PRO A 65 24.39 15.70 5.04
N SER A 66 24.57 17.03 5.08
CA SER A 66 23.52 18.00 4.76
C SER A 66 23.02 17.90 3.33
N ALA A 67 23.88 17.57 2.35
CA ALA A 67 23.47 17.42 0.96
C ALA A 67 22.55 16.20 0.75
N LEU A 68 22.73 15.13 1.54
CA LEU A 68 21.82 13.98 1.55
C LEU A 68 20.45 14.36 2.08
N ARG A 69 20.40 15.14 3.18
CA ARG A 69 19.15 15.66 3.73
C ARG A 69 18.45 16.58 2.74
N THR A 70 19.16 17.52 2.13
CA THR A 70 18.59 18.38 1.08
C THR A 70 18.06 17.57 -0.10
N ALA A 71 18.78 16.53 -0.54
CA ALA A 71 18.30 15.66 -1.60
C ALA A 71 17.00 14.93 -1.20
N TYR A 72 16.90 14.46 0.05
CA TYR A 72 15.70 13.84 0.60
C TYR A 72 14.53 14.85 0.69
N ASP A 73 14.80 16.03 1.24
CA ASP A 73 13.80 17.07 1.44
C ASP A 73 13.23 17.58 0.10
N GLU A 74 14.08 17.73 -0.92
CA GLU A 74 13.66 18.18 -2.25
C GLU A 74 13.01 17.10 -3.11
N THR A 75 13.01 15.83 -2.68
CA THR A 75 12.42 14.72 -3.43
C THR A 75 11.26 14.12 -2.64
N VAL A 76 11.57 13.37 -1.59
CA VAL A 76 10.61 12.58 -0.81
C VAL A 76 9.64 13.47 -0.05
N LEU A 77 10.09 14.55 0.61
CA LEU A 77 9.18 15.41 1.37
C LEU A 77 8.23 16.26 0.49
N THR A 78 8.47 16.32 -0.82
CA THR A 78 7.67 17.15 -1.74
C THR A 78 6.43 16.43 -2.26
N VAL A 79 6.33 15.11 -2.09
CA VAL A 79 5.22 14.31 -2.61
C VAL A 79 4.20 13.98 -1.52
N PRO A 80 2.92 13.75 -1.89
CA PRO A 80 1.92 13.26 -0.95
C PRO A 80 2.30 11.87 -0.41
N HIS A 81 2.22 11.71 0.91
CA HIS A 81 2.52 10.43 1.56
C HIS A 81 1.29 9.56 1.78
N ALA A 82 1.47 8.26 1.58
CA ALA A 82 0.42 7.24 1.64
C ALA A 82 -0.05 6.93 3.06
N ASP A 83 0.78 7.17 4.06
CA ASP A 83 0.40 7.04 5.46
C ASP A 83 -0.17 8.40 5.93
N ASP A 84 -1.46 8.41 6.27
CA ASP A 84 -2.19 9.60 6.68
C ASP A 84 -1.65 10.13 8.01
N GLY A 85 -0.65 11.02 7.94
CA GLY A 85 -0.23 11.87 9.07
C GLY A 85 1.23 11.77 9.51
N SER A 86 2.02 10.83 8.98
CA SER A 86 3.45 10.76 9.28
C SER A 86 4.28 10.79 8.01
N VAL A 87 4.83 11.96 7.70
CA VAL A 87 5.92 12.07 6.74
C VAL A 87 7.15 11.42 7.37
N PRO A 88 7.75 10.38 6.76
CA PRO A 88 8.91 9.72 7.34
C PRO A 88 10.06 10.73 7.50
N ALA A 89 10.72 10.70 8.66
CA ALA A 89 11.93 11.50 8.81
C ALA A 89 13.06 10.88 7.98
N PHE A 90 14.02 11.69 7.55
CA PHE A 90 15.21 11.18 6.87
C PHE A 90 15.94 10.11 7.70
N ASP A 91 15.97 10.23 9.03
CA ASP A 91 16.58 9.23 9.89
C ASP A 91 15.83 7.89 9.86
N ASP A 92 14.52 7.89 9.64
CA ASP A 92 13.69 6.66 9.57
C ASP A 92 13.94 5.87 8.30
N LEU A 93 14.43 6.53 7.25
CA LEU A 93 14.89 5.87 6.03
C LEU A 93 16.10 4.96 6.29
N LEU A 94 17.01 5.41 7.14
CA LEU A 94 18.34 4.83 7.28
C LEU A 94 18.35 3.61 8.19
N SER A 95 19.17 2.62 7.84
CA SER A 95 19.50 1.54 8.76
C SER A 95 20.17 2.09 10.03
N ARG A 96 20.10 1.32 11.12
CA ARG A 96 20.73 1.71 12.39
C ARG A 96 22.23 1.98 12.23
N SER A 97 22.92 1.18 11.41
CA SER A 97 24.35 1.34 11.11
C SER A 97 24.61 2.61 10.29
N THR A 98 23.88 2.81 9.19
CA THR A 98 24.04 4.00 8.33
C THR A 98 23.77 5.28 9.12
N ARG A 99 22.72 5.30 9.94
CA ARG A 99 22.38 6.44 10.80
C ARG A 99 23.48 6.75 11.82
N ALA A 100 24.07 5.72 12.42
CA ALA A 100 25.16 5.89 13.38
C ALA A 100 26.42 6.45 12.73
N GLU A 101 26.78 5.98 11.53
CA GLU A 101 27.91 6.49 10.76
C GLU A 101 27.68 7.94 10.31
N LEU A 102 26.49 8.23 9.77
CA LEU A 102 26.12 9.55 9.29
C LEU A 102 26.14 10.60 10.40
N ARG A 103 25.75 10.24 11.63
CA ARG A 103 25.73 11.14 12.80
C ARG A 103 27.10 11.77 13.10
N TRP A 104 28.18 11.04 12.84
CA TRP A 104 29.55 11.48 13.14
C TRP A 104 30.34 11.87 11.89
N ALA A 105 29.76 11.69 10.70
CA ALA A 105 30.44 11.95 9.44
C ALA A 105 30.62 13.46 9.20
N ALA A 106 31.88 13.91 9.14
CA ALA A 106 32.19 15.28 8.71
C ALA A 106 32.13 15.45 7.17
N ARG A 107 32.26 14.35 6.42
CA ARG A 107 32.29 14.32 4.95
C ARG A 107 31.55 13.09 4.43
N LEU A 108 31.00 13.19 3.22
CA LEU A 108 30.40 12.06 2.54
C LEU A 108 31.48 11.19 1.90
N THR A 109 31.71 9.99 2.45
CA THR A 109 32.62 8.99 1.88
C THR A 109 31.89 8.16 0.82
N PRO A 110 32.61 7.49 -0.10
CA PRO A 110 31.99 6.56 -1.05
C PRO A 110 31.21 5.43 -0.36
N ALA A 111 31.75 4.87 0.73
CA ALA A 111 31.10 3.83 1.51
C ALA A 111 29.78 4.30 2.14
N LEU A 112 29.79 5.48 2.77
CA LEU A 112 28.59 6.05 3.38
C LEU A 112 27.53 6.42 2.33
N ARG A 113 27.95 6.91 1.16
CA ARG A 113 27.04 7.16 0.02
C ARG A 113 26.40 5.86 -0.46
N SER A 114 27.17 4.78 -0.59
CA SER A 114 26.64 3.46 -0.95
C SER A 114 25.63 2.96 0.07
N ALA A 115 25.95 3.04 1.37
CA ALA A 115 25.03 2.61 2.42
C ALA A 115 23.70 3.38 2.41
N VAL A 116 23.73 4.69 2.17
CA VAL A 116 22.52 5.50 2.03
C VAL A 116 21.75 5.15 0.75
N LEU A 117 22.45 4.84 -0.34
CA LEU A 117 21.83 4.39 -1.59
C LEU A 117 21.15 3.03 -1.42
N ASP A 118 21.76 2.11 -0.68
CA ASP A 118 21.18 0.80 -0.36
C ASP A 118 19.91 0.97 0.48
N ASP A 119 19.94 1.84 1.51
CA ASP A 119 18.77 2.16 2.33
C ASP A 119 17.63 2.81 1.52
N ALA A 120 17.97 3.74 0.62
CA ALA A 120 17.02 4.39 -0.29
C ALA A 120 16.41 3.42 -1.31
N THR A 121 17.22 2.51 -1.85
CA THR A 121 16.79 1.46 -2.79
C THR A 121 15.85 0.48 -2.10
N ALA A 122 16.20 0.02 -0.89
CA ALA A 122 15.32 -0.83 -0.10
C ALA A 122 13.98 -0.13 0.20
N ALA A 123 13.98 1.20 0.42
CA ALA A 123 12.77 1.97 0.61
C ALA A 123 11.92 2.12 -0.65
N HIS A 124 12.55 2.20 -1.83
CA HIS A 124 11.88 2.15 -3.12
C HIS A 124 11.22 0.77 -3.33
N GLU A 125 11.95 -0.32 -3.11
CA GLU A 125 11.46 -1.69 -3.28
C GLU A 125 10.26 -1.99 -2.37
N ARG A 126 10.33 -1.58 -1.08
CA ARG A 126 9.19 -1.69 -0.15
C ARG A 126 7.91 -1.03 -0.68
N ARG A 127 8.03 0.05 -1.46
CA ARG A 127 6.88 0.75 -2.06
C ARG A 127 6.35 -0.01 -3.27
N VAL A 128 7.23 -0.54 -4.12
CA VAL A 128 6.85 -1.42 -5.24
C VAL A 128 6.05 -2.60 -4.72
N ASP A 129 6.56 -3.27 -3.68
CA ASP A 129 5.89 -4.39 -3.03
C ASP A 129 4.52 -4.00 -2.47
N ARG A 130 4.43 -2.85 -1.79
CA ARG A 130 3.16 -2.36 -1.23
C ARG A 130 2.15 -2.00 -2.31
N ILE A 131 2.57 -1.44 -3.45
CA ILE A 131 1.71 -1.21 -4.62
C ILE A 131 1.17 -2.55 -5.12
N GLY A 132 2.03 -3.57 -5.25
CA GLY A 132 1.64 -4.92 -5.65
C GLY A 132 0.60 -5.54 -4.69
N ALA A 133 0.76 -5.35 -3.39
CA ALA A 133 -0.21 -5.80 -2.39
C ALA A 133 -1.57 -5.09 -2.53
N ILE A 134 -1.58 -3.78 -2.80
CA ILE A 134 -2.82 -3.04 -3.06
C ILE A 134 -3.49 -3.52 -4.35
N ASP A 135 -2.73 -3.75 -5.40
CA ASP A 135 -3.27 -4.23 -6.69
C ASP A 135 -3.89 -5.64 -6.54
N ALA A 136 -3.26 -6.52 -5.76
CA ALA A 136 -3.82 -7.83 -5.43
C ALA A 136 -5.11 -7.74 -4.59
N GLU A 137 -5.20 -6.76 -3.70
CA GLU A 137 -6.41 -6.53 -2.91
C GLU A 137 -7.54 -5.94 -3.75
N LEU A 138 -7.27 -4.95 -4.61
CA LEU A 138 -8.24 -4.40 -5.55
C LEU A 138 -8.84 -5.51 -6.43
N ALA A 139 -8.00 -6.39 -6.97
CA ALA A 139 -8.44 -7.56 -7.72
C ALA A 139 -9.25 -8.56 -6.87
N THR A 140 -9.07 -8.57 -5.55
CA THR A 140 -9.91 -9.34 -4.63
C THR A 140 -11.26 -8.67 -4.46
N LEU A 141 -11.32 -7.35 -4.23
CA LEU A 141 -12.58 -6.60 -4.14
C LEU A 141 -13.43 -6.79 -5.41
N ASP A 142 -12.83 -6.67 -6.60
CA ASP A 142 -13.54 -6.82 -7.88
C ASP A 142 -14.14 -8.23 -8.05
N ARG A 143 -13.41 -9.28 -7.61
CA ARG A 143 -13.92 -10.66 -7.63
C ARG A 143 -15.10 -10.86 -6.70
N ILE A 144 -15.05 -10.27 -5.50
CA ILE A 144 -16.13 -10.39 -4.51
C ILE A 144 -17.36 -9.62 -4.97
N GLU A 145 -17.16 -8.42 -5.52
CA GLU A 145 -18.23 -7.61 -6.07
C GLU A 145 -18.94 -8.34 -7.22
N SER A 146 -18.20 -9.01 -8.12
CA SER A 146 -18.81 -9.85 -9.16
C SER A 146 -19.68 -10.97 -8.58
N VAL A 147 -19.20 -11.69 -7.56
CA VAL A 147 -19.99 -12.74 -6.89
C VAL A 147 -21.25 -12.17 -6.24
N ALA A 148 -21.13 -11.01 -5.58
CA ALA A 148 -22.24 -10.36 -4.91
C ALA A 148 -23.29 -9.84 -5.90
N ARG A 149 -22.87 -9.22 -7.01
CA ARG A 149 -23.76 -8.81 -8.10
C ARG A 149 -24.50 -9.99 -8.73
N ASP A 150 -23.83 -11.12 -8.95
CA ASP A 150 -24.47 -12.34 -9.46
C ASP A 150 -25.63 -12.78 -8.55
N LEU A 151 -25.46 -12.68 -7.23
CA LEU A 151 -26.47 -13.09 -6.24
C LEU A 151 -27.62 -12.08 -6.15
N LEU A 152 -27.30 -10.78 -6.09
CA LEU A 152 -28.31 -9.72 -6.10
C LEU A 152 -29.17 -9.76 -7.37
N ALA A 153 -28.57 -10.11 -8.52
CA ALA A 153 -29.31 -10.29 -9.76
C ALA A 153 -30.32 -11.44 -9.66
N VAL A 154 -29.94 -12.56 -9.04
CA VAL A 154 -30.86 -13.70 -8.80
C VAL A 154 -31.97 -13.30 -7.83
N GLU A 155 -31.67 -12.59 -6.73
CA GLU A 155 -32.68 -12.09 -5.78
C GLU A 155 -33.69 -11.14 -6.46
N SER A 156 -33.20 -10.27 -7.36
CA SER A 156 -34.04 -9.32 -8.09
C SER A 156 -34.86 -9.96 -9.21
N SER A 157 -34.54 -11.18 -9.61
CA SER A 157 -35.29 -11.92 -10.63
C SER A 157 -36.68 -12.25 -10.11
N ALA A 158 -37.71 -11.98 -10.92
CA ALA A 158 -39.09 -12.31 -10.60
C ALA A 158 -39.44 -13.77 -10.93
N ASP A 159 -38.65 -14.43 -11.78
CA ASP A 159 -38.87 -15.81 -12.18
C ASP A 159 -38.19 -16.75 -11.19
N ALA A 160 -39.01 -17.52 -10.46
CA ALA A 160 -38.54 -18.65 -9.67
C ALA A 160 -38.41 -19.87 -10.60
N ALA A 161 -37.32 -19.94 -11.35
CA ALA A 161 -37.04 -21.12 -12.16
C ALA A 161 -36.23 -22.12 -11.32
N THR A 162 -36.42 -23.42 -11.57
CA THR A 162 -35.67 -24.51 -10.89
C THR A 162 -34.14 -24.41 -11.10
N ASP A 163 -33.69 -23.68 -12.12
CA ASP A 163 -32.27 -23.38 -12.38
C ASP A 163 -31.68 -22.40 -11.34
N ASP A 164 -32.52 -21.60 -10.68
CA ASP A 164 -32.09 -20.63 -9.67
C ASP A 164 -31.67 -21.31 -8.36
N GLU A 165 -32.26 -22.45 -7.99
CA GLU A 165 -31.86 -23.16 -6.76
C GLU A 165 -30.43 -23.72 -6.87
N ALA A 166 -30.11 -24.39 -7.99
CA ALA A 166 -28.76 -24.88 -8.25
C ALA A 166 -27.73 -23.74 -8.35
N ARG A 167 -28.14 -22.61 -8.95
CA ARG A 167 -27.33 -21.39 -9.05
C ARG A 167 -27.10 -20.74 -7.69
N LEU A 168 -28.12 -20.60 -6.85
CA LEU A 168 -28.03 -20.06 -5.49
C LEU A 168 -27.14 -20.93 -4.61
N ALA A 169 -27.29 -22.25 -4.66
CA ALA A 169 -26.42 -23.18 -3.95
C ALA A 169 -24.95 -23.06 -4.41
N SER A 170 -24.72 -22.82 -5.70
CA SER A 170 -23.37 -22.56 -6.24
C SER A 170 -22.79 -21.23 -5.73
N LEU A 171 -23.60 -20.16 -5.72
CA LEU A 171 -23.20 -18.84 -5.23
C LEU A 171 -22.92 -18.84 -3.73
N ASP A 172 -23.73 -19.50 -2.90
CA ASP A 172 -23.46 -19.67 -1.46
C ASP A 172 -22.14 -20.39 -1.23
N ARG A 173 -21.87 -21.48 -1.97
CA ARG A 173 -20.58 -22.19 -1.91
C ARG A 173 -19.42 -21.27 -2.30
N ARG A 174 -19.58 -20.42 -3.33
CA ARG A 174 -18.57 -19.41 -3.72
C ARG A 174 -18.35 -18.43 -2.56
N CYS A 175 -19.41 -17.86 -1.97
CA CYS A 175 -19.30 -16.91 -0.87
C CYS A 175 -18.59 -17.52 0.35
N ARG A 176 -19.00 -18.73 0.79
CA ARG A 176 -18.36 -19.43 1.91
C ARG A 176 -16.87 -19.69 1.66
N ARG A 177 -16.53 -20.12 0.44
CA ARG A 177 -15.13 -20.34 0.05
C ARG A 177 -14.32 -19.05 0.07
N HIS A 178 -14.88 -17.94 -0.43
CA HIS A 178 -14.22 -16.64 -0.38
C HIS A 178 -14.04 -16.14 1.06
N ALA A 179 -15.07 -16.28 1.91
CA ALA A 179 -15.00 -15.90 3.32
C ALA A 179 -13.98 -16.74 4.09
N ALA A 180 -13.97 -18.06 3.89
CA ALA A 180 -12.99 -18.96 4.51
C ALA A 180 -11.55 -18.63 4.07
N ARG A 181 -11.35 -18.38 2.77
CA ARG A 181 -10.04 -17.95 2.25
C ARG A 181 -9.62 -16.62 2.84
N ARG A 182 -10.52 -15.64 2.92
CA ARG A 182 -10.23 -14.33 3.51
C ARG A 182 -9.83 -14.45 4.98
N ARG A 183 -10.62 -15.18 5.79
CA ARG A 183 -10.30 -15.44 7.21
C ARG A 183 -8.95 -16.14 7.39
N ALA A 184 -8.63 -17.12 6.54
CA ALA A 184 -7.31 -17.77 6.57
C ALA A 184 -6.17 -16.81 6.22
N THR A 185 -6.35 -15.94 5.21
CA THR A 185 -5.37 -14.89 4.89
C THR A 185 -5.19 -13.92 6.06
N LEU A 186 -6.28 -13.49 6.71
CA LEU A 186 -6.22 -12.60 7.87
C LEU A 186 -5.50 -13.26 9.06
N ALA A 187 -5.79 -14.53 9.34
CA ALA A 187 -5.15 -15.28 10.42
C ALA A 187 -3.64 -15.47 10.20
N ASN A 188 -3.23 -15.69 8.95
CA ASN A 188 -1.83 -15.93 8.61
C ASN A 188 -1.03 -14.65 8.29
N ARG A 189 -1.60 -13.44 8.51
CA ARG A 189 -0.92 -12.17 8.20
C ARG A 189 0.40 -11.99 8.93
N ALA A 190 0.53 -12.53 10.14
CA ALA A 190 1.74 -12.41 10.95
C ALA A 190 2.89 -13.32 10.45
N ASP A 191 2.56 -14.41 9.76
CA ASP A 191 3.50 -15.46 9.35
C ASP A 191 3.84 -15.43 7.84
N ALA A 192 3.25 -14.49 7.09
CA ALA A 192 3.45 -14.41 5.65
C ALA A 192 4.78 -13.69 5.31
N ASP A 193 5.65 -14.37 4.56
CA ASP A 193 6.86 -13.78 3.95
C ASP A 193 6.51 -12.69 2.91
N ALA A 194 5.29 -12.72 2.36
CA ALA A 194 4.81 -11.69 1.44
C ALA A 194 4.33 -10.46 2.23
N PRO A 195 4.57 -9.23 1.75
CA PRO A 195 4.09 -8.02 2.40
C PRO A 195 2.57 -8.01 2.38
N ALA A 196 1.98 -8.48 3.49
CA ALA A 196 0.55 -8.37 3.74
C ALA A 196 0.17 -6.89 3.78
N LEU A 197 -1.05 -6.56 3.35
CA LEU A 197 -1.60 -5.24 3.62
C LEU A 197 -1.55 -4.99 5.15
N PRO A 198 -0.94 -3.88 5.57
CA PRO A 198 -0.95 -3.47 6.97
C PRO A 198 -2.38 -3.49 7.57
N PRO A 199 -2.51 -3.84 8.86
CA PRO A 199 -3.81 -4.01 9.51
C PRO A 199 -4.63 -2.71 9.60
N ASP A 200 -3.99 -1.54 9.44
CA ASP A 200 -4.63 -0.22 9.47
C ASP A 200 -5.30 0.19 8.15
N PHE A 201 -5.24 -0.65 7.11
CA PHE A 201 -5.68 -0.26 5.76
C PHE A 201 -7.15 0.14 5.68
N TYR A 202 -8.00 -0.42 6.56
CA TYR A 202 -9.43 -0.16 6.62
C TYR A 202 -9.86 0.54 7.91
N VAL A 203 -8.94 1.09 8.70
CA VAL A 203 -9.24 1.65 10.04
C VAL A 203 -10.26 2.80 10.01
N ASP A 204 -10.34 3.55 8.91
CA ASP A 204 -11.29 4.65 8.73
C ASP A 204 -12.58 4.21 8.00
N LEU A 205 -12.75 2.91 7.74
CA LEU A 205 -14.03 2.38 7.30
C LEU A 205 -14.87 2.01 8.52
N ASP A 206 -16.19 2.15 8.41
CA ASP A 206 -17.14 1.71 9.44
C ASP A 206 -17.21 0.17 9.60
N VAL A 207 -16.33 -0.57 8.90
CA VAL A 207 -16.26 -2.02 8.90
C VAL A 207 -14.82 -2.49 9.08
N GLU A 208 -14.65 -3.56 9.85
CA GLU A 208 -13.33 -4.15 10.11
C GLU A 208 -12.72 -4.80 8.86
N ASP A 209 -13.53 -5.53 8.09
CA ASP A 209 -13.13 -6.09 6.80
C ASP A 209 -14.28 -5.96 5.78
N PRO A 210 -14.11 -5.16 4.71
CA PRO A 210 -15.17 -4.90 3.73
C PRO A 210 -15.53 -6.16 2.92
N VAL A 211 -14.58 -7.08 2.70
CA VAL A 211 -14.85 -8.34 2.00
C VAL A 211 -15.78 -9.23 2.83
N LEU A 212 -15.46 -9.44 4.10
CA LEU A 212 -16.29 -10.25 4.99
C LEU A 212 -17.66 -9.61 5.23
N SER A 213 -17.69 -8.30 5.44
CA SER A 213 -18.95 -7.55 5.61
C SER A 213 -19.92 -7.76 4.45
N VAL A 214 -19.45 -7.60 3.20
CA VAL A 214 -20.30 -7.82 2.03
C VAL A 214 -20.68 -9.28 1.84
N LEU A 215 -19.75 -10.21 2.05
CA LEU A 215 -20.05 -11.64 1.92
C LEU A 215 -21.10 -12.11 2.93
N ASP A 216 -21.07 -11.61 4.16
CA ASP A 216 -22.07 -11.94 5.17
C ASP A 216 -23.41 -11.25 4.86
N ALA A 217 -23.41 -9.96 4.48
CA ALA A 217 -24.63 -9.24 4.09
C ALA A 217 -25.35 -9.90 2.89
N VAL A 218 -24.61 -10.31 1.87
CA VAL A 218 -25.15 -10.98 0.67
C VAL A 218 -25.65 -12.38 1.01
N ARG A 219 -25.01 -13.09 1.94
CA ARG A 219 -25.48 -14.42 2.39
C ARG A 219 -26.75 -14.33 3.22
N ASP A 220 -26.95 -13.27 4.00
CA ASP A 220 -28.18 -13.05 4.76
C ASP A 220 -29.41 -12.78 3.87
N LEU A 221 -29.19 -12.49 2.58
CA LEU A 221 -30.26 -12.36 1.58
C LEU A 221 -30.70 -13.72 1.03
N LEU A 222 -29.86 -14.75 1.07
CA LEU A 222 -30.15 -16.06 0.48
C LEU A 222 -31.43 -16.73 1.04
N PRO A 223 -31.70 -16.75 2.37
CA PRO A 223 -32.92 -17.34 2.91
C PRO A 223 -34.20 -16.68 2.35
N ARG A 224 -34.14 -15.37 2.06
CA ARG A 224 -35.29 -14.60 1.55
C ARG A 224 -35.63 -14.97 0.11
N VAL A 225 -34.63 -15.42 -0.65
CA VAL A 225 -34.80 -15.86 -2.04
C VAL A 225 -35.35 -17.28 -2.08
N THR A 226 -34.85 -18.16 -1.22
CA THR A 226 -35.35 -19.53 -1.11
C THR A 226 -36.79 -19.59 -0.60
N ASP A 227 -37.16 -18.80 0.43
CA ASP A 227 -38.54 -18.75 0.95
C ASP A 227 -39.56 -18.17 -0.05
N ARG A 228 -39.09 -17.48 -1.10
CA ARG A 228 -39.94 -16.97 -2.21
C ARG A 228 -40.15 -17.98 -3.33
N SER A 229 -39.34 -19.03 -3.35
CA SER A 229 -39.32 -20.04 -4.42
C SER A 229 -40.13 -21.30 -4.06
N ASP A 230 -40.46 -21.46 -2.77
CA ASP A 230 -41.42 -22.43 -2.21
C ASP A 230 -42.86 -21.89 -2.23
#